data_AF-A0A7G5XKW9-F1
#
_entry.id   AF-A0A7G5XKW9-F1
#
_cell.length_a   1.000
_cell.length_b   1.000
_cell.length_c   1.000
_cell.angle_alpha   90.00
_cell.angle_beta   90.00
_cell.angle_gamma   90.00
#
_symmetry.space_group_name_H-M   'P 1'
#
loop_
_entity.id
_entity.type
_entity.pdbx_description
1 polymer ?
#
loop_
_entity_poly.entity_id
_entity_poly.type
_entity_poly.pdbx_seq_one_letter_code
_entity_poly.pdbx_strand_id
1 'polypeptide(L)'
;MPLTVLTEKLWFPPVEKAAADGLLAIGGDLSTERLLLAYRSGIFPWYNDDEPPLWWCPDPRCVLFPDELYISKSMQQLFKRKAFTVTINKAFADVIHLCAQTRKLKEGTWITTEIEQAYTHLHQLGKAVSTEVWQNNELVGGLYGVRLGNIFFGESMFSKVPNASKYAFISFVQQLQKEGVVLIDCQIYTPHLESLGARMIPREEFMKIVKANI
;
A
#
# COMPACT_ATOMS: atom_id res chain seq x y z
N MET A 1 0.05 27.27 4.98
CA MET A 1 0.01 26.74 6.36
C MET A 1 1.42 26.37 6.78
N PRO A 2 1.84 26.60 8.03
CA PRO A 2 3.16 26.15 8.50
C PRO A 2 3.20 24.62 8.52
N LEU A 3 4.23 24.03 7.90
CA LEU A 3 4.46 22.59 7.89
C LEU A 3 4.99 22.14 9.24
N THR A 4 4.43 21.06 9.80
CA THR A 4 4.88 20.52 11.10
C THR A 4 6.17 19.73 10.91
N VAL A 5 7.22 20.09 11.65
CA VAL A 5 8.46 19.32 11.73
C VAL A 5 8.36 18.34 12.91
N LEU A 6 8.44 17.04 12.62
CA LEU A 6 8.45 15.99 13.61
C LEU A 6 9.84 15.82 14.21
N THR A 7 9.87 15.50 15.49
CA THR A 7 11.08 15.15 16.24
C THR A 7 10.99 13.68 16.68
N GLU A 8 11.90 13.23 17.54
CA GLU A 8 11.88 11.89 18.14
C GLU A 8 10.58 11.58 18.91
N LYS A 9 9.81 12.60 19.31
CA LYS A 9 8.52 12.39 19.96
C LYS A 9 7.54 11.70 19.00
N LEU A 10 6.93 10.62 19.50
CA LEU A 10 5.93 9.85 18.77
C LEU A 10 4.55 10.54 18.78
N TRP A 11 4.25 11.34 17.76
CA TRP A 11 2.95 11.95 17.51
C TRP A 11 2.82 12.42 16.04
N PHE A 12 1.60 12.67 15.58
CA PHE A 12 1.30 13.37 14.33
C PHE A 12 0.30 14.50 14.56
N PRO A 13 0.36 15.60 13.78
CA PRO A 13 -0.67 16.63 13.83
C PRO A 13 -2.02 16.11 13.30
N PRO A 14 -3.15 16.74 13.68
CA PRO A 14 -4.47 16.38 13.13
C PRO A 14 -4.49 16.44 11.60
N VAL A 15 -5.10 15.45 10.95
CA VAL A 15 -5.09 15.30 9.48
C VAL A 15 -5.78 16.45 8.75
N GLU A 16 -6.67 17.19 9.44
CA GLU A 16 -7.33 18.39 8.94
C GLU A 16 -6.35 19.55 8.68
N LYS A 17 -5.13 19.47 9.22
CA LYS A 17 -4.06 20.43 8.97
C LYS A 17 -3.22 20.12 7.74
N ALA A 18 -3.47 19.01 7.05
CA ALA A 18 -2.75 18.70 5.82
C ALA A 18 -3.01 19.79 4.76
N ALA A 19 -2.00 20.03 3.93
CA ALA A 19 -2.13 20.88 2.75
C ALA A 19 -3.11 20.27 1.73
N ALA A 20 -3.45 21.04 0.69
CA ALA A 20 -4.44 20.63 -0.31
C ALA A 20 -4.04 19.37 -1.09
N ASP A 21 -2.73 19.12 -1.23
CA ASP A 21 -2.15 17.91 -1.83
C ASP A 21 -2.04 16.74 -0.84
N GLY A 22 -2.34 16.97 0.44
CA GLY A 22 -2.24 16.00 1.52
C GLY A 22 -0.96 16.05 2.34
N LEU A 23 0.02 16.91 2.02
CA LEU A 23 1.25 16.98 2.82
C LEU A 23 0.93 17.47 4.24
N LEU A 24 1.33 16.69 5.26
CA LEU A 24 0.94 16.92 6.65
C LEU A 24 2.14 17.28 7.53
N ALA A 25 3.26 16.56 7.40
CA ALA A 25 4.43 16.74 8.26
C ALA A 25 5.73 16.30 7.56
N ILE A 26 6.85 16.74 8.11
CA ILE A 26 8.21 16.44 7.64
C ILE A 26 9.10 15.99 8.81
N GLY A 27 10.07 15.12 8.56
CA GLY A 27 11.03 14.64 9.55
C GLY A 27 10.51 13.49 10.41
N GLY A 28 11.10 13.31 11.59
CA GLY A 28 10.93 12.10 12.39
C GLY A 28 11.83 10.97 11.86
N ASP A 29 11.31 9.75 11.87
CA ASP A 29 12.03 8.52 11.58
C ASP A 29 11.08 7.47 10.98
N LEU A 30 11.61 6.35 10.48
CA LEU A 30 10.81 5.19 10.07
C LEU A 30 10.76 4.10 11.15
N SER A 31 10.76 4.47 12.43
CA SER A 31 10.59 3.50 13.52
C SER A 31 9.25 2.77 13.37
N THR A 32 9.22 1.52 13.86
CA THR A 32 8.01 0.69 13.79
C THR A 32 6.83 1.39 14.47
N GLU A 33 7.05 1.97 15.63
CA GLU A 33 6.04 2.66 16.42
C GLU A 33 5.47 3.85 15.65
N ARG A 34 6.32 4.62 14.96
CA ARG A 34 5.88 5.77 14.16
C ARG A 34 5.13 5.35 12.91
N LEU A 35 5.60 4.36 12.18
CA LEU A 35 4.88 3.84 11.01
C LEU A 35 3.50 3.31 11.41
N LEU A 36 3.41 2.50 12.47
CA LEU A 36 2.14 1.99 12.96
C LEU A 36 1.20 3.11 13.44
N LEU A 37 1.74 4.14 14.10
CA LEU A 37 0.97 5.33 14.46
C LEU A 37 0.48 6.09 13.22
N ALA A 38 1.30 6.21 12.18
CA ALA A 38 0.94 6.88 10.93
C ALA A 38 -0.27 6.18 10.29
N TYR A 39 -0.19 4.86 10.08
CA TYR A 39 -1.31 4.09 9.48
C TYR A 39 -2.59 4.14 10.31
N ARG A 40 -2.49 4.02 11.65
CA ARG A 40 -3.62 4.20 12.57
C ARG A 40 -4.26 5.59 12.45
N SER A 41 -3.49 6.57 12.00
CA SER A 41 -3.92 7.95 11.81
C SER A 41 -4.26 8.28 10.35
N GLY A 42 -4.29 7.29 9.45
CA GLY A 42 -4.55 7.50 8.03
C GLY A 42 -3.43 8.19 7.27
N ILE A 43 -2.21 8.17 7.82
CA ILE A 43 -1.02 8.83 7.30
C ILE A 43 -0.06 7.78 6.74
N PHE A 44 0.64 8.10 5.66
CA PHE A 44 1.69 7.25 5.10
C PHE A 44 2.95 8.07 4.74
N PRO A 45 4.15 7.46 4.79
CA PRO A 45 5.37 8.11 4.34
C PRO A 45 5.47 8.06 2.81
N TRP A 46 5.90 9.16 2.19
CA TRP A 46 6.19 9.18 0.76
C TRP A 46 7.16 10.31 0.41
N TYR A 47 8.41 9.99 0.08
CA TYR A 47 9.48 10.97 -0.14
C TYR A 47 10.60 10.38 -1.01
N ASN A 48 11.43 11.22 -1.61
CA ASN A 48 12.59 10.80 -2.40
C ASN A 48 13.84 10.56 -1.53
N ASP A 49 14.84 9.87 -2.05
CA ASP A 49 16.05 9.43 -1.32
C ASP A 49 16.88 10.60 -0.74
N ASP A 50 16.76 11.78 -1.33
CA ASP A 50 17.42 13.03 -0.93
C ASP A 50 16.56 13.92 0.00
N GLU A 51 15.35 13.47 0.32
CA GLU A 51 14.40 14.19 1.17
C GLU A 51 14.31 13.55 2.57
N PRO A 52 14.09 14.34 3.63
CA PRO A 52 13.69 13.77 4.91
C PRO A 52 12.29 13.12 4.79
N PRO A 53 11.89 12.25 5.74
CA PRO A 53 10.57 11.63 5.70
C PRO A 53 9.44 12.67 5.56
N LEU A 54 8.62 12.52 4.52
CA LEU A 54 7.41 13.32 4.32
C LEU A 54 6.18 12.45 4.57
N TRP A 55 5.20 13.01 5.27
CA TRP A 55 4.03 12.29 5.75
C TRP A 55 2.75 12.89 5.17
N TRP A 56 1.89 12.04 4.61
CA TRP A 56 0.79 12.46 3.76
C TRP A 56 -0.56 11.92 4.23
N CYS A 57 -1.60 12.73 4.06
CA CYS A 57 -3.00 12.37 4.26
C CYS A 57 -3.90 13.13 3.26
N PRO A 58 -3.91 12.72 1.98
CA PRO A 58 -4.67 13.37 0.91
C PRO A 58 -6.18 13.36 1.16
N ASP A 59 -6.85 14.36 0.58
CA ASP A 59 -8.29 14.49 0.53
C ASP A 59 -8.70 14.92 -0.90
N PRO A 60 -9.43 14.07 -1.66
CA PRO A 60 -9.97 12.77 -1.27
C PRO A 60 -8.92 11.65 -1.19
N ARG A 61 -9.31 10.51 -0.60
CA ARG A 61 -8.49 9.30 -0.46
C ARG A 61 -8.95 8.20 -1.43
N CYS A 62 -8.01 7.56 -2.13
CA CYS A 62 -8.32 6.43 -3.00
C CYS A 62 -8.43 5.13 -2.18
N VAL A 63 -9.54 4.41 -2.34
CA VAL A 63 -9.80 3.16 -1.62
C VAL A 63 -10.44 2.13 -2.54
N LEU A 64 -10.39 0.87 -2.14
CA LEU A 64 -11.19 -0.21 -2.72
C LEU A 64 -11.92 -0.95 -1.59
N PHE A 65 -13.24 -1.05 -1.71
CA PHE A 65 -14.02 -1.95 -0.87
C PHE A 65 -13.93 -3.36 -1.49
N PRO A 66 -13.61 -4.41 -0.70
CA PRO A 66 -13.37 -5.74 -1.27
C PRO A 66 -14.55 -6.33 -2.07
N ASP A 67 -15.78 -5.97 -1.71
CA ASP A 67 -17.02 -6.36 -2.42
C ASP A 67 -17.28 -5.58 -3.71
N GLU A 68 -16.63 -4.43 -3.88
CA GLU A 68 -16.65 -3.63 -5.11
C GLU A 68 -15.55 -4.06 -6.12
N LEU A 69 -14.75 -5.09 -5.80
CA LEU A 69 -13.67 -5.58 -6.67
C LEU A 69 -14.21 -6.01 -8.04
N TYR A 70 -13.78 -5.28 -9.08
CA TYR A 70 -14.13 -5.60 -10.46
C TYR A 70 -13.08 -6.47 -11.15
N ILE A 71 -13.51 -7.66 -11.59
CA ILE A 71 -12.66 -8.62 -12.31
C ILE A 71 -13.12 -8.69 -13.76
N SER A 72 -12.35 -8.07 -14.66
CA SER A 72 -12.65 -8.07 -16.09
C SER A 72 -12.71 -9.48 -16.68
N LYS A 73 -13.44 -9.65 -17.79
CA LYS A 73 -13.55 -10.93 -18.50
C LYS A 73 -12.19 -11.53 -18.85
N SER A 74 -11.20 -10.71 -19.25
CA SER A 74 -9.85 -11.19 -19.57
C SER A 74 -9.12 -11.71 -18.34
N MET A 75 -9.23 -11.04 -17.19
CA MET A 75 -8.67 -11.55 -15.93
C MET A 75 -9.34 -12.84 -15.50
N GLN A 76 -10.67 -12.96 -15.62
CA GLN A 76 -11.39 -14.20 -15.30
C GLN A 76 -10.86 -15.39 -16.11
N GLN A 77 -10.50 -15.20 -17.38
CA GLN A 77 -9.89 -16.27 -18.20
C GLN A 77 -8.51 -16.68 -17.69
N LEU A 78 -7.70 -15.75 -17.19
CA LEU A 78 -6.40 -16.06 -16.58
C LEU A 78 -6.57 -16.92 -15.33
N PHE A 79 -7.55 -16.60 -14.48
CA PHE A 79 -7.86 -17.39 -13.29
C PHE A 79 -8.37 -18.79 -13.64
N LYS A 80 -9.27 -18.90 -14.62
CA LYS A 80 -9.81 -20.20 -15.08
C LYS A 80 -8.72 -21.16 -15.53
N ARG A 81 -7.71 -20.66 -16.25
CA ARG A 81 -6.58 -21.48 -16.72
C ARG A 81 -5.43 -21.60 -15.72
N LYS A 82 -5.57 -21.04 -14.51
CA LYS A 82 -4.52 -20.98 -13.48
C LYS A 82 -3.18 -20.48 -14.05
N ALA A 83 -3.23 -19.33 -14.72
CA ALA A 83 -2.10 -18.79 -15.49
C ALA A 83 -0.84 -18.55 -14.63
N PHE A 84 -1.02 -18.35 -13.32
CA PHE A 84 0.06 -18.09 -12.37
C PHE A 84 -0.19 -18.83 -11.06
N THR A 85 0.89 -19.05 -10.30
CA THR A 85 0.83 -19.50 -8.91
C THR A 85 0.90 -18.29 -7.99
N VAL A 86 0.06 -18.25 -6.96
CA VAL A 86 0.04 -17.17 -5.96
C VAL A 86 0.51 -17.70 -4.62
N THR A 87 1.38 -16.96 -3.94
CA THR A 87 1.73 -17.19 -2.53
C THR A 87 1.56 -15.92 -1.73
N ILE A 88 1.54 -16.05 -0.40
CA ILE A 88 1.44 -14.94 0.53
C ILE A 88 2.63 -15.04 1.48
N ASN A 89 3.32 -13.93 1.75
CA ASN A 89 4.43 -13.82 2.68
C ASN A 89 5.61 -14.77 2.40
N LYS A 90 5.75 -15.26 1.17
CA LYS A 90 6.83 -16.20 0.84
C LYS A 90 8.14 -15.49 0.54
N ALA A 91 8.07 -14.27 -0.01
CA ALA A 91 9.25 -13.55 -0.51
C ALA A 91 9.08 -12.03 -0.38
N PHE A 92 8.72 -11.55 0.83
CA PHE A 92 8.45 -10.13 1.08
C PHE A 92 9.59 -9.20 0.64
N ALA A 93 10.83 -9.53 1.04
CA ALA A 93 12.01 -8.75 0.71
C ALA A 93 12.22 -8.65 -0.82
N ASP A 94 12.00 -9.74 -1.56
CA ASP A 94 12.10 -9.71 -3.02
C ASP A 94 10.98 -8.87 -3.65
N VAL A 95 9.76 -8.91 -3.09
CA VAL A 95 8.63 -8.12 -3.58
C VAL A 95 8.89 -6.62 -3.43
N ILE A 96 9.28 -6.16 -2.24
CA ILE A 96 9.55 -4.73 -2.01
C ILE A 96 10.72 -4.24 -2.87
N HIS A 97 11.77 -5.05 -2.99
CA HIS A 97 12.92 -4.75 -3.83
C HIS A 97 12.54 -4.63 -5.32
N LEU A 98 11.73 -5.56 -5.83
CA LEU A 98 11.27 -5.51 -7.21
C LEU A 98 10.29 -4.35 -7.46
N CYS A 99 9.53 -3.91 -6.44
CA CYS A 99 8.76 -2.68 -6.51
C CYS A 99 9.69 -1.47 -6.68
N ALA A 100 10.73 -1.34 -5.86
CA ALA A 100 11.70 -0.25 -5.96
C ALA A 100 12.36 -0.19 -7.34
N GLN A 101 12.86 -1.32 -7.83
CA GLN A 101 13.50 -1.41 -9.15
C GLN A 101 12.55 -1.05 -10.29
N THR A 102 11.31 -1.57 -10.26
CA THR A 102 10.34 -1.34 -11.35
C THR A 102 9.94 0.13 -11.43
N ARG A 103 9.80 0.81 -10.29
CA ARG A 103 9.48 2.25 -10.27
C ARG A 103 10.65 3.09 -10.73
N LYS A 104 11.86 2.78 -10.25
CA LYS A 104 13.10 3.47 -10.66
C LYS A 104 13.27 3.54 -12.18
N LEU A 105 12.89 2.49 -12.89
CA LEU A 105 12.94 2.44 -14.37
C LEU A 105 11.86 3.26 -15.08
N LYS A 106 10.76 3.62 -14.42
CA LYS A 106 9.62 4.32 -15.02
C LYS A 106 9.54 5.79 -14.67
N GLU A 107 9.69 6.12 -13.38
CA GLU A 107 9.29 7.43 -12.84
C GLU A 107 10.12 7.86 -11.60
N GLY A 108 11.23 7.18 -11.33
CA GLY A 108 11.96 7.32 -10.06
C GLY A 108 11.40 6.39 -8.97
N THR A 109 12.00 6.36 -7.78
CA THR A 109 11.52 5.51 -6.67
C THR A 109 11.63 6.25 -5.34
N TRP A 110 10.53 6.22 -4.59
CA TRP A 110 10.46 6.62 -3.19
C TRP A 110 10.79 5.47 -2.23
N ILE A 111 10.87 4.25 -2.76
CA ILE A 111 11.25 3.06 -1.99
C ILE A 111 12.78 3.08 -1.89
N THR A 112 13.26 3.80 -0.89
CA THR A 112 14.68 3.90 -0.51
C THR A 112 15.13 2.65 0.22
N THR A 113 16.45 2.52 0.45
CA THR A 113 16.98 1.42 1.28
C THR A 113 16.38 1.46 2.70
N GLU A 114 16.13 2.65 3.24
CA GLU A 114 15.52 2.84 4.57
C GLU A 114 14.07 2.32 4.60
N ILE A 115 13.28 2.64 3.56
CA ILE A 115 11.92 2.11 3.39
C ILE A 115 11.95 0.59 3.26
N GLU A 116 12.84 0.02 2.43
CA GLU A 116 12.96 -1.44 2.29
C GLU A 116 13.22 -2.12 3.64
N GLN A 117 14.14 -1.56 4.43
CA GLN A 117 14.49 -2.08 5.76
C GLN A 117 13.32 -1.94 6.74
N ALA A 118 12.70 -0.77 6.82
CA ALA A 118 11.62 -0.50 7.76
C ALA A 118 10.41 -1.41 7.52
N TYR A 119 10.00 -1.59 6.26
CA TYR A 119 8.86 -2.44 5.92
C TYR A 119 9.21 -3.94 6.01
N THR A 120 10.45 -4.33 5.72
CA THR A 120 10.91 -5.70 5.99
C THR A 120 10.87 -6.00 7.49
N HIS A 121 11.23 -5.03 8.34
CA HIS A 121 11.10 -5.19 9.78
C HIS A 121 9.64 -5.28 10.22
N LEU A 122 8.74 -4.45 9.67
CA LEU A 122 7.29 -4.58 9.90
C LEU A 122 6.77 -5.95 9.46
N HIS A 123 7.30 -6.53 8.39
CA HIS A 123 6.94 -7.87 7.93
C HIS A 123 7.36 -8.94 8.94
N GLN A 124 8.58 -8.86 9.47
CA GLN A 124 9.06 -9.77 10.53
C GLN A 124 8.19 -9.71 11.79
N LEU A 125 7.60 -8.55 12.08
CA LEU A 125 6.65 -8.34 13.18
C LEU A 125 5.20 -8.76 12.84
N GLY A 126 4.96 -9.30 11.65
CA GLY A 126 3.64 -9.70 11.18
C GLY A 126 2.68 -8.55 10.89
N LYS A 127 3.21 -7.33 10.68
CA LYS A 127 2.42 -6.12 10.39
C LYS A 127 2.39 -5.78 8.91
N ALA A 128 3.45 -6.09 8.17
CA ALA A 128 3.46 -5.99 6.72
C ALA A 128 3.32 -7.37 6.07
N VAL A 129 2.62 -7.40 4.94
CA VAL A 129 2.31 -8.64 4.21
C VAL A 129 2.55 -8.44 2.72
N SER A 130 2.94 -9.52 2.05
CA SER A 130 3.15 -9.55 0.60
C SER A 130 2.30 -10.62 -0.06
N THR A 131 1.97 -10.39 -1.33
CA THR A 131 1.46 -11.42 -2.24
C THR A 131 2.40 -11.54 -3.41
N GLU A 132 2.79 -12.76 -3.73
CA GLU A 132 3.72 -13.08 -4.80
C GLU A 132 3.01 -13.81 -5.93
N VAL A 133 3.38 -13.51 -7.17
CA VAL A 133 2.91 -14.19 -8.39
C VAL A 133 4.08 -14.82 -9.10
N TRP A 134 3.99 -16.14 -9.28
CA TRP A 134 5.04 -16.97 -9.85
C TRP A 134 4.62 -17.55 -11.20
N GLN A 135 5.58 -17.58 -12.12
CA GLN A 135 5.48 -18.29 -13.39
C GLN A 135 6.80 -19.05 -13.61
N ASN A 136 6.73 -20.35 -13.89
CA ASN A 136 7.91 -21.19 -14.10
C ASN A 136 8.97 -21.07 -12.97
N ASN A 137 8.52 -21.02 -11.72
CA ASN A 137 9.34 -20.79 -10.52
C ASN A 137 10.03 -19.42 -10.42
N GLU A 138 9.73 -18.49 -11.31
CA GLU A 138 10.22 -17.12 -11.24
C GLU A 138 9.17 -16.19 -10.64
N LEU A 139 9.63 -15.25 -9.80
CA LEU A 139 8.80 -14.19 -9.25
C LEU A 139 8.56 -13.10 -10.33
N VAL A 140 7.35 -13.09 -10.89
CA VAL A 140 6.97 -12.27 -12.05
C VAL A 140 6.00 -11.13 -11.73
N GLY A 141 5.48 -11.07 -10.51
CA GLY A 141 4.69 -9.95 -10.02
C GLY A 141 4.39 -10.09 -8.55
N GLY A 142 3.85 -9.04 -7.96
CA GLY A 142 3.49 -9.05 -6.56
C GLY A 142 3.14 -7.66 -6.05
N LEU A 143 2.73 -7.62 -4.79
CA LEU A 143 2.45 -6.40 -4.05
C LEU A 143 2.80 -6.61 -2.58
N TYR A 144 3.02 -5.52 -1.88
CA TYR A 144 3.13 -5.52 -0.44
C TYR A 144 2.31 -4.39 0.17
N GLY A 145 2.03 -4.52 1.46
CA GLY A 145 1.38 -3.48 2.22
C GLY A 145 1.35 -3.77 3.71
N VAL A 146 0.76 -2.86 4.48
CA VAL A 146 0.61 -2.98 5.92
C VAL A 146 -0.82 -3.43 6.24
N ARG A 147 -0.97 -4.38 7.16
CA ARG A 147 -2.28 -4.83 7.63
C ARG A 147 -2.45 -4.48 9.11
N LEU A 148 -3.49 -3.71 9.40
CA LEU A 148 -3.87 -3.36 10.77
C LEU A 148 -5.37 -3.56 10.94
N GLY A 149 -5.74 -4.37 11.94
CA GLY A 149 -7.12 -4.76 12.15
C GLY A 149 -7.76 -5.31 10.86
N ASN A 150 -8.90 -4.72 10.50
CA ASN A 150 -9.66 -5.11 9.30
C ASN A 150 -9.34 -4.22 8.08
N ILE A 151 -8.18 -3.57 8.05
CA ILE A 151 -7.76 -2.71 6.93
C ILE A 151 -6.42 -3.17 6.37
N PHE A 152 -6.32 -3.18 5.05
CA PHE A 152 -5.07 -3.37 4.33
C PHE A 152 -4.65 -2.07 3.63
N PHE A 153 -3.48 -1.57 3.97
CA PHE A 153 -2.86 -0.39 3.36
C PHE A 153 -1.89 -0.88 2.28
N GLY A 154 -2.30 -0.83 1.01
CA GLY A 154 -1.50 -1.32 -0.10
C GLY A 154 -0.40 -0.32 -0.44
N GLU A 155 0.87 -0.70 -0.45
CA GLU A 155 1.97 0.27 -0.62
C GLU A 155 2.42 0.38 -2.07
N SER A 156 2.78 -0.76 -2.65
CA SER A 156 3.25 -0.80 -4.03
C SER A 156 3.08 -2.19 -4.61
N MET A 157 3.15 -2.25 -5.93
CA MET A 157 3.07 -3.48 -6.70
C MET A 157 4.00 -3.41 -7.91
N PHE A 158 4.43 -4.58 -8.38
CA PHE A 158 5.25 -4.69 -9.58
C PHE A 158 4.74 -5.81 -10.50
N SER A 159 5.13 -5.72 -11.76
CA SER A 159 4.79 -6.70 -12.79
C SER A 159 5.95 -6.79 -13.78
N LYS A 160 6.58 -7.96 -13.89
CA LYS A 160 7.57 -8.28 -14.93
C LYS A 160 6.91 -8.79 -16.22
N VAL A 161 5.76 -9.45 -16.07
CA VAL A 161 4.95 -9.94 -17.20
C VAL A 161 3.55 -9.33 -17.17
N PRO A 162 2.83 -9.26 -18.30
CA PRO A 162 1.49 -8.70 -18.35
C PRO A 162 0.52 -9.39 -17.36
N ASN A 163 -0.32 -8.58 -16.71
CA ASN A 163 -1.35 -9.00 -15.76
C ASN A 163 -0.87 -9.61 -14.43
N ALA A 164 0.43 -9.78 -14.19
CA ALA A 164 0.90 -10.38 -12.94
C ALA A 164 0.54 -9.55 -11.70
N SER A 165 0.74 -8.22 -11.72
CA SER A 165 0.32 -7.36 -10.59
C SER A 165 -1.20 -7.37 -10.38
N LYS A 166 -2.01 -7.33 -11.44
CA LYS A 166 -3.48 -7.46 -11.35
C LYS A 166 -3.88 -8.81 -10.77
N TYR A 167 -3.21 -9.88 -11.18
CA TYR A 167 -3.48 -11.22 -10.67
C TYR A 167 -3.13 -11.31 -9.18
N ALA A 168 -2.01 -10.71 -8.75
CA ALA A 168 -1.63 -10.59 -7.34
C ALA A 168 -2.71 -9.86 -6.54
N PHE A 169 -3.07 -8.66 -7.01
CA PHE A 169 -4.03 -7.79 -6.33
C PHE A 169 -5.42 -8.44 -6.22
N ILE A 170 -5.97 -8.97 -7.31
CA ILE A 170 -7.28 -9.63 -7.30
C ILE A 170 -7.26 -10.85 -6.36
N SER A 171 -6.23 -11.69 -6.44
CA SER A 171 -6.11 -12.87 -5.58
C SER A 171 -6.07 -12.49 -4.11
N PHE A 172 -5.34 -11.42 -3.79
CA PHE A 172 -5.17 -10.98 -2.42
C PHE A 172 -6.42 -10.29 -1.87
N VAL A 173 -7.08 -9.42 -2.65
CA VAL A 173 -8.35 -8.81 -2.23
C VAL A 173 -9.41 -9.88 -1.96
N GLN A 174 -9.50 -10.92 -2.80
CA GLN A 174 -10.41 -12.04 -2.57
C GLN A 174 -10.07 -12.83 -1.28
N GLN A 175 -8.80 -12.94 -0.93
CA GLN A 175 -8.37 -13.56 0.33
C GLN A 175 -8.72 -12.65 1.52
N LEU A 176 -8.37 -11.37 1.46
CA LEU A 176 -8.64 -10.36 2.48
C LEU A 176 -10.14 -10.25 2.78
N GLN A 177 -10.99 -10.30 1.76
CA GLN A 177 -12.45 -10.31 1.91
C GLN A 177 -12.92 -11.49 2.78
N LYS A 178 -12.38 -12.70 2.56
CA LYS A 178 -12.71 -13.88 3.38
C LYS A 178 -12.23 -13.76 4.82
N GLU A 179 -11.18 -12.98 5.03
CA GLU A 179 -10.59 -12.71 6.35
C GLU A 179 -11.23 -11.50 7.05
N GLY A 180 -12.31 -10.94 6.50
CA GLY A 180 -13.06 -9.86 7.13
C GLY A 180 -12.42 -8.47 7.00
N VAL A 181 -11.46 -8.29 6.10
CA VAL A 181 -10.97 -6.95 5.75
C VAL A 181 -12.12 -6.18 5.10
N VAL A 182 -12.31 -4.93 5.53
CA VAL A 182 -13.43 -4.07 5.10
C VAL A 182 -12.99 -2.99 4.11
N LEU A 183 -11.70 -2.70 4.04
CA LEU A 183 -11.15 -1.64 3.21
C LEU A 183 -9.72 -1.95 2.77
N ILE A 184 -9.43 -1.71 1.51
CA ILE A 184 -8.07 -1.58 0.98
C ILE A 184 -7.82 -0.08 0.77
N ASP A 185 -6.85 0.49 1.50
CA ASP A 185 -6.35 1.83 1.23
C ASP A 185 -5.37 1.75 0.05
N CYS A 186 -5.70 2.51 -0.99
CA CYS A 186 -4.91 2.63 -2.22
C CYS A 186 -4.19 3.99 -2.30
N GLN A 187 -4.32 4.83 -1.27
CA GLN A 187 -3.74 6.17 -1.12
C GLN A 187 -4.08 7.12 -2.27
N ILE A 188 -3.36 6.98 -3.39
CA ILE A 188 -3.42 7.85 -4.56
C ILE A 188 -4.14 7.15 -5.71
N TYR A 189 -5.02 7.90 -6.36
CA TYR A 189 -5.75 7.44 -7.52
C TYR A 189 -4.82 7.02 -8.67
N THR A 190 -5.15 5.91 -9.32
CA THR A 190 -4.63 5.58 -10.64
C THR A 190 -5.74 4.97 -11.52
N PRO A 191 -5.72 5.19 -12.85
CA PRO A 191 -6.64 4.51 -13.77
C PRO A 191 -6.56 2.98 -13.68
N HIS A 192 -5.41 2.46 -13.27
CA HIS A 192 -5.21 1.02 -13.05
C HIS A 192 -6.08 0.50 -11.91
N LEU A 193 -6.05 1.16 -10.76
CA LEU A 193 -6.82 0.79 -9.58
C LEU A 193 -8.32 1.04 -9.78
N GLU A 194 -8.69 2.14 -10.44
CA GLU A 194 -10.08 2.41 -10.81
C GLU A 194 -10.66 1.28 -11.67
N SER A 195 -9.88 0.78 -12.63
CA SER A 195 -10.29 -0.36 -13.46
C SER A 195 -10.50 -1.67 -12.68
N LEU A 196 -10.10 -1.72 -11.41
CA LEU A 196 -10.29 -2.84 -10.48
C LEU A 196 -11.40 -2.55 -9.45
N GLY A 197 -12.08 -1.42 -9.55
CA GLY A 197 -13.17 -1.00 -8.64
C GLY A 197 -12.78 0.04 -7.59
N ALA A 198 -11.53 0.54 -7.60
CA ALA A 198 -11.14 1.57 -6.65
C ALA A 198 -11.85 2.90 -6.93
N ARG A 199 -12.16 3.65 -5.88
CA ARG A 199 -12.82 4.96 -5.97
C ARG A 199 -12.26 5.94 -4.95
N MET A 200 -12.56 7.23 -5.17
CA MET A 200 -12.20 8.29 -4.23
C MET A 200 -13.31 8.47 -3.19
N ILE A 201 -12.94 8.62 -1.92
CA ILE A 201 -13.84 9.02 -0.83
C ILE A 201 -13.28 10.23 -0.08
N PRO A 202 -14.12 11.07 0.56
CA PRO A 202 -13.63 12.13 1.44
C PRO A 202 -12.72 11.57 2.54
N ARG A 203 -11.65 12.30 2.89
CA ARG A 203 -10.74 11.91 3.98
C ARG A 203 -11.49 11.68 5.30
N GLU A 204 -12.52 12.48 5.58
CA GLU A 204 -13.35 12.30 6.79
C GLU A 204 -14.02 10.92 6.84
N GLU A 205 -14.55 10.44 5.70
CA GLU A 205 -15.17 9.12 5.58
C GLU A 205 -14.12 8.02 5.76
N PHE A 206 -12.97 8.15 5.11
CA PHE A 206 -11.84 7.24 5.28
C PHE A 206 -11.44 7.12 6.76
N MET A 207 -11.27 8.25 7.45
CA MET A 207 -10.87 8.27 8.86
C MET A 207 -11.92 7.66 9.78
N LYS A 208 -13.21 7.78 9.47
CA LYS A 208 -14.28 7.08 10.20
C LYS A 208 -14.14 5.57 10.07
N ILE A 209 -13.85 5.06 8.87
CA ILE A 209 -13.62 3.63 8.63
C ILE A 209 -12.37 3.15 9.38
N VAL A 210 -11.27 3.90 9.29
CA VAL A 210 -10.00 3.58 9.97
C VAL A 210 -10.20 3.45 11.48
N LYS A 211 -10.80 4.45 12.14
CA LYS A 211 -11.04 4.44 13.59
C LYS A 211 -11.96 3.32 14.07
N ALA A 212 -12.88 2.87 13.23
CA ALA A 212 -13.82 1.80 13.58
C ALA A 212 -13.20 0.39 13.46
N ASN A 213 -12.04 0.24 12.82
CA ASN A 213 -11.51 -1.06 12.40
C ASN A 213 -10.06 -1.34 12.83
N ILE A 214 -9.42 -0.46 13.60
CA ILE A 214 -8.04 -0.59 14.12
C ILE A 214 -7.95 -0.17 15.58
#